data_AF-A0A4U0RHT9-F1
#
_entry.id   AF-A0A4U0RHT9-F1
#
_cell.length_a   1.000
_cell.length_b   1.000
_cell.length_c   1.000
_cell.angle_alpha   90.00
_cell.angle_beta   90.00
_cell.angle_gamma   90.00
#
_symmetry.space_group_name_H-M   'P 1'
#
loop_
_entity.id
_entity.type
_entity.pdbx_description
1 polymer ?
#
loop_
_entity_poly.entity_id
_entity_poly.type
_entity_poly.pdbx_seq_one_letter_code
_entity_poly.pdbx_strand_id
1 'polypeptide(L)'
;MRMRDIRRHGATIAEPDPGAALWHSDVPERYRLQAGDVLMGAVLLSDSAAVALVREQDLPAAASNTTIVLRPTVVLAPEHMRLILAYLRSVVRYLAYGAVGMGRIRPKDLAALALPGSDEPLAAALDDLEAARQQMNNWSAEAADLTASAFADARNMGQARQRIIEAGQILRLRAETAAQLDDFVYIVRTRFPYPIALRWRETEARRSADDLGPAYDAVLETAEILLCYSALVTAALAHSAAIDLTSVAALRSKLANSQGGPGLGEWTAVLQEISGKKKRRGLEAEHPLHELGAFFADETVSAARKRLSGRRNDQSHLRRVDPIDLPGALRESYDDLRLLLTRARFLADWPLNQITSVTWNAFRDQATVGYRRLMGDHAVVPTETMQYPSSALETGSLYLADRDHRPHLLRPFLTGQICPICRTWSTFHADKGDHKLVLKSLEHGHCLPDPPDTEPLRQAGLL
;
A
#
# COMPACT_ATOMS: atom_id res chain seq x y z
N MET A 1 -8.78 10.96 -42.09
CA MET A 1 -8.87 9.48 -41.95
C MET A 1 -8.76 9.17 -40.46
N ARG A 2 -9.87 8.88 -39.78
CA ARG A 2 -9.88 8.60 -38.33
C ARG A 2 -9.65 7.11 -38.11
N MET A 3 -8.75 6.72 -37.21
CA MET A 3 -8.77 5.39 -36.59
C MET A 3 -10.08 5.30 -35.81
N ARG A 4 -11.04 4.54 -36.33
CA ARG A 4 -12.40 4.47 -35.76
C ARG A 4 -12.51 3.38 -34.69
N ASP A 5 -11.75 2.30 -34.84
CA ASP A 5 -12.03 1.07 -34.11
C ASP A 5 -11.01 0.73 -33.00
N ILE A 6 -9.92 1.49 -32.85
CA ILE A 6 -9.00 1.32 -31.70
C ILE A 6 -9.27 2.47 -30.72
N ARG A 7 -9.86 2.16 -29.56
CA ARG A 7 -10.13 3.17 -28.54
C ARG A 7 -8.80 3.67 -27.97
N ARG A 8 -8.62 5.00 -27.97
CA ARG A 8 -7.41 5.66 -27.44
C ARG A 8 -7.25 5.47 -25.93
N HIS A 9 -8.36 5.20 -25.23
CA HIS A 9 -8.40 4.95 -23.80
C HIS A 9 -8.93 3.54 -23.56
N GLY A 10 -8.22 2.75 -22.78
CA GLY A 10 -8.68 1.44 -22.32
C GLY A 10 -8.36 0.24 -23.21
N ALA A 11 -7.31 0.30 -24.03
CA ALA A 11 -6.71 -0.90 -24.64
C ALA A 11 -7.60 -1.76 -25.55
N THR A 12 -8.77 -1.26 -25.95
CA THR A 12 -9.85 -2.08 -26.52
C THR A 12 -10.15 -1.69 -27.96
N ILE A 13 -10.53 -2.71 -28.72
CA ILE A 13 -11.14 -2.56 -30.04
C ILE A 13 -12.61 -2.18 -29.79
N ALA A 14 -13.09 -1.16 -30.49
CA ALA A 14 -14.48 -0.73 -30.40
C ALA A 14 -15.39 -1.77 -31.06
N GLU A 15 -16.58 -1.96 -30.52
CA GLU A 15 -17.60 -2.79 -31.16
C GLU A 15 -17.92 -2.26 -32.57
N PRO A 16 -18.20 -3.16 -33.52
CA PRO A 16 -18.49 -2.77 -34.89
C PRO A 16 -19.77 -1.93 -34.95
N ASP A 17 -19.67 -0.70 -35.46
CA ASP A 17 -20.82 0.14 -35.77
C ASP A 17 -21.50 -0.38 -37.06
N PRO A 18 -22.77 -0.85 -37.00
CA PRO A 18 -23.48 -1.39 -38.16
C PRO A 18 -23.60 -0.40 -39.33
N GLY A 19 -23.55 0.91 -39.06
CA GLY A 19 -23.63 1.97 -40.08
C GLY A 19 -22.28 2.41 -40.65
N ALA A 20 -21.16 1.99 -40.06
CA ALA A 20 -19.82 2.47 -40.44
C ALA A 20 -18.77 1.36 -40.66
N ALA A 21 -19.05 0.13 -40.25
CA ALA A 21 -18.17 -1.02 -40.45
C ALA A 21 -18.14 -1.47 -41.92
N LEU A 22 -16.93 -1.61 -42.47
CA LEU A 22 -16.71 -2.10 -43.83
C LEU A 22 -16.51 -3.62 -43.80
N TRP A 23 -17.49 -4.35 -44.31
CA TRP A 23 -17.41 -5.81 -44.46
C TRP A 23 -16.82 -6.17 -45.82
N HIS A 24 -15.79 -7.01 -45.83
CA HIS A 24 -15.15 -7.51 -47.05
C HIS A 24 -15.15 -9.04 -47.04
N SER A 25 -15.66 -9.66 -48.10
CA SER A 25 -15.65 -11.12 -48.29
C SER A 25 -14.27 -11.66 -48.68
N ASP A 26 -13.44 -10.85 -49.33
CA ASP A 26 -12.19 -11.29 -49.97
C ASP A 26 -10.94 -10.66 -49.32
N VAL A 27 -10.82 -10.76 -47.99
CA VAL A 27 -9.61 -10.29 -47.29
C VAL A 27 -8.48 -11.32 -47.41
N PRO A 28 -7.31 -10.99 -48.01
CA PRO A 28 -6.16 -11.87 -48.06
C PRO A 28 -5.70 -12.30 -46.67
N GLU A 29 -5.27 -13.55 -46.50
CA GLU A 29 -4.89 -14.11 -45.18
C GLU A 29 -3.87 -13.27 -44.42
N ARG A 30 -2.91 -12.67 -45.12
CA ARG A 30 -1.88 -11.81 -44.52
C ARG A 30 -2.41 -10.55 -43.81
N TYR A 31 -3.66 -10.14 -44.08
CA TYR A 31 -4.31 -9.02 -43.42
C TYR A 31 -5.34 -9.45 -42.37
N ARG A 32 -5.60 -10.76 -42.23
CA ARG A 32 -6.51 -11.28 -41.21
C ARG A 32 -5.83 -11.24 -39.84
N LEU A 33 -6.53 -10.66 -38.89
CA LEU A 33 -6.10 -10.59 -37.51
C LEU A 33 -6.30 -11.92 -36.80
N GLN A 34 -5.49 -12.17 -35.80
CA GLN A 34 -5.54 -13.35 -34.93
C GLN A 34 -5.59 -12.90 -33.48
N ALA A 35 -6.22 -13.72 -32.62
CA ALA A 35 -6.16 -13.48 -31.19
C ALA A 35 -4.69 -13.48 -30.72
N GLY A 36 -4.31 -12.49 -29.92
CA GLY A 36 -2.93 -12.25 -29.51
C GLY A 36 -2.16 -11.25 -30.38
N ASP A 37 -2.70 -10.83 -31.53
CA ASP A 37 -2.11 -9.73 -32.30
C ASP A 37 -2.18 -8.42 -31.51
N VAL A 38 -1.11 -7.63 -31.56
CA VAL A 38 -1.09 -6.26 -31.03
C VAL A 38 -1.29 -5.29 -32.18
N LEU A 39 -2.38 -4.52 -32.12
CA LEU A 39 -2.71 -3.48 -33.08
C LEU A 39 -2.21 -2.13 -32.58
N MET A 40 -1.62 -1.38 -33.50
CA MET A 40 -1.20 -0.02 -33.24
C MET A 40 -1.54 0.89 -34.41
N GLY A 41 -1.89 2.12 -34.10
CA GLY A 41 -2.04 3.13 -35.12
C GLY A 41 -0.71 3.53 -35.77
N ALA A 42 -0.60 3.47 -37.11
CA ALA A 42 0.58 3.96 -37.83
C ALA A 42 0.70 5.50 -37.84
N VAL A 43 -0.43 6.19 -37.61
CA VAL A 43 -0.54 7.65 -37.58
C VAL A 43 -0.98 8.09 -36.19
N LEU A 44 -0.22 9.01 -35.60
CA LEU A 44 -0.45 9.60 -34.29
C LEU A 44 -1.06 10.99 -34.46
N LEU A 45 -2.27 11.16 -33.94
CA LEU A 45 -3.04 12.41 -33.96
C LEU A 45 -3.07 13.10 -32.57
N SER A 46 -2.35 12.55 -31.60
CA SER A 46 -2.25 13.02 -30.21
C SER A 46 -0.98 12.48 -29.56
N ASP A 47 -0.66 12.96 -28.36
CA ASP A 47 0.55 12.59 -27.60
C ASP A 47 0.59 11.13 -27.09
N SER A 48 -0.52 10.40 -27.21
CA SER A 48 -0.62 8.98 -26.89
C SER A 48 -0.91 8.12 -28.12
N ALA A 49 -0.21 6.99 -28.24
CA ALA A 49 -0.43 5.99 -29.26
C ALA A 49 -1.61 5.07 -28.87
N ALA A 50 -2.53 4.86 -29.80
CA ALA A 50 -3.58 3.86 -29.64
C ALA A 50 -2.98 2.47 -29.90
N VAL A 51 -2.88 1.65 -28.85
CA VAL A 51 -2.34 0.28 -28.90
C VAL A 51 -3.34 -0.65 -28.20
N ALA A 52 -3.76 -1.72 -28.89
CA ALA A 52 -4.76 -2.68 -28.39
C ALA A 52 -4.32 -4.13 -28.66
N LEU A 53 -4.83 -5.05 -27.85
CA LEU A 53 -4.67 -6.50 -28.04
C LEU A 53 -5.93 -7.05 -28.69
N VAL A 54 -5.78 -7.84 -29.76
CA VAL A 54 -6.87 -8.56 -30.40
C VAL A 54 -7.26 -9.77 -29.55
N ARG A 55 -8.52 -9.85 -29.17
CA ARG A 55 -9.13 -10.98 -28.43
C ARG A 55 -10.00 -11.80 -29.37
N GLU A 56 -10.38 -13.00 -28.93
CA GLU A 56 -11.27 -13.88 -29.72
C GLU A 56 -12.61 -13.22 -30.05
N GLN A 57 -13.17 -12.45 -29.11
CA GLN A 57 -14.40 -11.67 -29.30
C GLN A 57 -14.30 -10.57 -30.37
N ASP A 58 -13.08 -10.13 -30.71
CA ASP A 58 -12.87 -9.07 -31.70
C ASP A 58 -12.78 -9.64 -33.12
N LEU A 59 -12.86 -10.96 -33.27
CA LEU A 59 -12.78 -11.67 -34.55
C LEU A 59 -14.17 -11.98 -35.09
N PRO A 60 -14.35 -12.02 -36.43
CA PRO A 60 -13.33 -11.82 -37.47
C PRO A 60 -13.00 -10.34 -37.72
N ALA A 61 -11.71 -10.01 -37.82
CA ALA A 61 -11.24 -8.65 -38.11
C ALA A 61 -10.02 -8.63 -39.06
N ALA A 62 -9.82 -7.50 -39.73
CA ALA A 62 -8.74 -7.31 -40.70
C ALA A 62 -7.99 -5.98 -40.46
N ALA A 63 -6.67 -5.99 -40.66
CA ALA A 63 -5.85 -4.79 -40.56
C ALA A 63 -6.08 -3.83 -41.74
N SER A 64 -6.17 -2.53 -41.43
CA SER A 64 -6.17 -1.47 -42.43
C SER A 64 -4.75 -1.08 -42.86
N ASN A 65 -4.64 -0.29 -43.93
CA ASN A 65 -3.37 0.32 -44.36
C ASN A 65 -2.83 1.40 -43.40
N THR A 66 -3.60 1.78 -42.37
CA THR A 66 -3.20 2.76 -41.34
C THR A 66 -2.89 2.13 -39.99
N THR A 67 -2.92 0.81 -39.90
CA THR A 67 -2.61 0.04 -38.68
C THR A 67 -1.33 -0.77 -38.88
N ILE A 68 -0.51 -0.80 -37.83
CA ILE A 68 0.63 -1.70 -37.71
C ILE A 68 0.15 -2.89 -36.87
N VAL A 69 0.42 -4.10 -37.34
CA VAL A 69 0.15 -5.35 -36.62
C VAL A 69 1.48 -5.89 -36.12
N LEU A 70 1.58 -6.13 -34.82
CA LEU A 70 2.68 -6.84 -34.20
C LEU A 70 2.17 -8.21 -33.75
N ARG A 71 2.70 -9.26 -34.37
CA ARG A 71 2.34 -10.64 -34.04
C ARG A 71 3.45 -11.26 -33.18
N PRO A 72 3.15 -11.74 -31.97
CA PRO A 72 4.12 -12.49 -31.17
C PRO A 72 4.58 -13.74 -31.93
N THR A 73 5.89 -13.97 -31.97
CA THR A 73 6.46 -15.21 -32.54
C THR A 73 6.37 -16.38 -31.56
N VAL A 74 6.16 -16.09 -30.28
CA VAL A 74 5.98 -17.04 -29.18
C VAL A 74 4.75 -16.64 -28.37
N VAL A 75 4.12 -17.62 -27.73
CA VAL A 75 3.03 -17.35 -26.78
C VAL A 75 3.60 -16.61 -25.58
N LEU A 76 3.12 -15.40 -25.33
CA LEU A 76 3.54 -14.58 -24.20
C LEU A 76 2.57 -14.78 -23.02
N ALA A 77 3.11 -14.80 -21.81
CA ALA A 77 2.28 -14.76 -20.60
C ALA A 77 1.42 -13.48 -20.61
N PRO A 78 0.17 -13.54 -20.11
CA PRO A 78 -0.74 -12.38 -20.10
C PRO A 78 -0.14 -11.13 -19.42
N GLU A 79 0.59 -11.30 -18.31
CA GLU A 79 1.30 -10.22 -17.61
C GLU A 79 2.35 -9.54 -18.49
N HIS A 80 3.18 -10.33 -19.17
CA HIS A 80 4.22 -9.80 -20.05
C HIS A 80 3.62 -9.06 -21.25
N MET A 81 2.54 -9.59 -21.83
CA MET A 81 1.80 -8.92 -22.90
C MET A 81 1.26 -7.56 -22.44
N ARG A 82 0.70 -7.47 -21.23
CA ARG A 82 0.21 -6.19 -20.67
C ARG A 82 1.32 -5.17 -20.46
N LEU A 83 2.46 -5.60 -19.94
CA LEU A 83 3.63 -4.74 -19.80
C LEU A 83 4.12 -4.21 -21.15
N ILE A 84 4.17 -5.06 -22.19
CA ILE A 84 4.51 -4.65 -23.56
C ILE A 84 3.51 -3.62 -24.08
N LEU A 85 2.21 -3.83 -23.89
CA LEU A 85 1.18 -2.87 -24.30
C LEU A 85 1.34 -1.51 -23.61
N ALA A 86 1.57 -1.51 -22.29
CA ALA A 86 1.79 -0.29 -21.52
C ALA A 86 3.07 0.43 -21.97
N TYR A 87 4.14 -0.30 -22.19
CA TYR A 87 5.41 0.22 -22.70
C TYR A 87 5.23 0.85 -24.09
N LEU A 88 4.60 0.15 -25.03
CA LEU A 88 4.35 0.68 -26.37
C LEU A 88 3.53 1.99 -26.33
N ARG A 89 2.52 2.08 -25.45
CA ARG A 89 1.74 3.32 -25.29
C ARG A 89 2.58 4.50 -24.79
N SER A 90 3.62 4.25 -23.99
CA SER A 90 4.46 5.30 -23.42
C SER A 90 5.62 5.72 -24.33
N VAL A 91 6.20 4.79 -25.10
CA VAL A 91 7.43 5.05 -25.86
C VAL A 91 7.21 5.36 -27.33
N VAL A 92 6.13 4.84 -27.94
CA VAL A 92 5.95 4.90 -29.41
C VAL A 92 5.90 6.33 -29.94
N ARG A 93 5.45 7.31 -29.13
CA ARG A 93 5.46 8.73 -29.51
C ARG A 93 6.87 9.24 -29.84
N TYR A 94 7.90 8.73 -29.17
CA TYR A 94 9.29 9.15 -29.41
C TYR A 94 9.87 8.58 -30.71
N LEU A 95 9.20 7.59 -31.30
CA LEU A 95 9.54 7.01 -32.61
C LEU A 95 8.82 7.71 -33.77
N ALA A 96 7.90 8.63 -33.47
CA ALA A 96 7.10 9.31 -34.47
C ALA A 96 7.91 10.35 -35.24
N TYR A 97 7.76 10.39 -36.56
CA TYR A 97 8.30 11.45 -37.41
C TYR A 97 7.14 12.22 -38.09
N GLY A 98 7.29 13.53 -38.29
CA GLY A 98 6.25 14.35 -38.93
C GLY A 98 6.14 15.74 -38.32
N ALA A 99 5.09 16.45 -38.71
CA ALA A 99 4.78 17.79 -38.19
C ALA A 99 4.02 17.71 -36.85
N VAL A 100 4.05 18.79 -36.07
CA VAL A 100 3.32 18.93 -34.81
C VAL A 100 1.83 18.60 -35.04
N GLY A 101 1.29 17.66 -34.28
CA GLY A 101 -0.11 17.20 -34.38
C GLY A 101 -0.39 16.07 -35.38
N MET A 102 0.60 15.66 -36.20
CA MET A 102 0.47 14.50 -37.09
C MET A 102 1.81 13.78 -37.25
N GLY A 103 2.06 12.82 -36.37
CA GLY A 103 3.22 11.93 -36.42
C GLY A 103 2.92 10.62 -37.15
N ARG A 104 3.92 10.03 -37.80
CA ARG A 104 3.83 8.69 -38.39
C ARG A 104 4.92 7.80 -37.81
N ILE A 105 4.62 6.52 -37.64
CA ILE A 105 5.58 5.51 -37.17
C ILE A 105 5.99 4.66 -38.37
N ARG A 106 7.31 4.44 -38.55
CA ARG A 106 7.81 3.53 -39.58
C ARG A 106 8.04 2.16 -38.96
N PRO A 107 7.66 1.06 -39.65
CA PRO A 107 7.92 -0.29 -39.17
C PRO A 107 9.39 -0.55 -38.78
N LYS A 108 10.34 0.04 -39.51
CA LYS A 108 11.78 -0.09 -39.21
C LYS A 108 12.19 0.52 -37.87
N ASP A 109 11.57 1.63 -37.47
CA ASP A 109 11.90 2.34 -36.22
C ASP A 109 11.32 1.57 -35.03
N LEU A 110 10.18 0.91 -35.25
CA LEU A 110 9.56 0.02 -34.28
C LEU A 110 10.31 -1.32 -34.15
N ALA A 111 10.87 -1.85 -35.24
CA ALA A 111 11.65 -3.09 -35.21
C ALA A 111 12.95 -2.97 -34.41
N ALA A 112 13.49 -1.75 -34.27
CA ALA A 112 14.68 -1.47 -33.47
C ALA A 112 14.36 -1.24 -31.98
N LEU A 113 13.09 -1.20 -31.59
CA LEU A 113 12.68 -0.94 -30.22
C LEU A 113 12.93 -2.16 -29.33
N ALA A 114 13.74 -1.98 -28.29
CA ALA A 114 13.91 -3.00 -27.25
C ALA A 114 12.64 -3.07 -26.39
N LEU A 115 12.01 -4.24 -26.35
CA LEU A 115 10.84 -4.48 -25.49
C LEU A 115 11.29 -4.82 -24.05
N PRO A 116 10.50 -4.46 -23.03
CA PRO A 116 10.79 -4.82 -21.66
C PRO A 116 10.78 -6.34 -21.48
N GLY A 117 11.65 -6.83 -20.58
CA GLY A 117 11.58 -8.20 -20.07
C GLY A 117 10.30 -8.44 -19.27
N SER A 118 10.06 -9.69 -18.87
CA SER A 118 8.97 -10.00 -17.94
C SER A 118 9.28 -9.39 -16.56
N ASP A 119 8.32 -8.65 -16.02
CA ASP A 119 8.37 -8.05 -14.69
C ASP A 119 6.96 -8.12 -14.10
N GLU A 120 6.72 -9.18 -13.32
CA GLU A 120 5.41 -9.49 -12.75
C GLU A 120 4.98 -8.45 -11.70
N PRO A 121 5.84 -8.00 -10.76
CA PRO A 121 5.49 -6.93 -9.82
C PRO A 121 5.09 -5.63 -10.52
N LEU A 122 5.83 -5.21 -11.55
CA LEU A 122 5.48 -4.01 -12.31
C LEU A 122 4.17 -4.19 -13.08
N ALA A 123 3.93 -5.37 -13.66
CA ALA A 123 2.68 -5.67 -14.36
C ALA A 123 1.48 -5.60 -13.40
N ALA A 124 1.59 -6.18 -12.20
CA ALA A 124 0.56 -6.13 -11.16
C ALA A 124 0.27 -4.68 -10.71
N ALA A 125 1.32 -3.89 -10.45
CA ALA A 125 1.14 -2.48 -10.07
C ALA A 125 0.44 -1.65 -11.16
N LEU A 126 0.71 -1.93 -12.44
CA LEU A 126 0.00 -1.30 -13.56
C LEU A 126 -1.47 -1.73 -13.63
N ASP A 127 -1.79 -2.97 -13.28
CA ASP A 127 -3.18 -3.45 -13.22
C ASP A 127 -3.98 -2.77 -12.12
N ASP A 128 -3.39 -2.61 -10.94
CA ASP A 128 -4.05 -1.94 -9.82
C ASP A 128 -4.38 -0.49 -10.17
N LEU A 129 -3.45 0.20 -10.84
CA LEU A 129 -3.67 1.56 -11.34
C LEU A 129 -4.76 1.62 -12.42
N GLU A 130 -4.77 0.66 -13.34
CA GLU A 130 -5.78 0.58 -14.40
C GLU A 130 -7.17 0.25 -13.85
N ALA A 131 -7.25 -0.64 -12.86
CA ALA A 131 -8.49 -0.96 -12.16
C ALA A 131 -9.03 0.26 -11.40
N ALA A 132 -8.16 0.99 -10.69
CA ALA A 132 -8.52 2.25 -10.03
C ALA A 132 -9.02 3.29 -11.04
N ARG A 133 -8.31 3.45 -12.17
CA ARG A 133 -8.73 4.34 -13.27
C ARG A 133 -10.10 3.95 -13.82
N GLN A 134 -10.34 2.67 -14.06
CA GLN A 134 -11.62 2.19 -14.58
C GLN A 134 -12.74 2.47 -13.59
N GLN A 135 -12.51 2.25 -12.30
CA GLN A 135 -13.49 2.54 -11.26
C GLN A 135 -13.84 4.03 -11.20
N MET A 136 -12.83 4.91 -11.26
CA MET A 136 -13.05 6.37 -11.28
C MET A 136 -13.83 6.81 -12.52
N ASN A 137 -13.53 6.22 -13.69
CA ASN A 137 -14.26 6.49 -14.91
C ASN A 137 -15.72 6.01 -14.83
N ASN A 138 -15.98 4.86 -14.22
CA ASN A 138 -17.34 4.36 -14.00
C ASN A 138 -18.13 5.36 -13.14
N TRP A 139 -17.53 5.87 -12.06
CA TRP A 139 -18.17 6.90 -11.22
C TRP A 139 -18.40 8.22 -11.99
N SER A 140 -17.46 8.62 -12.84
CA SER A 140 -17.63 9.80 -13.68
C SER A 140 -18.77 9.65 -14.69
N ALA A 141 -18.90 8.47 -15.31
CA ALA A 141 -20.00 8.16 -16.22
C ALA A 141 -21.35 8.14 -15.49
N GLU A 142 -21.41 7.51 -14.30
CA GLU A 142 -22.59 7.51 -13.42
C GLU A 142 -23.05 8.94 -13.10
N ALA A 143 -22.11 9.85 -12.80
CA ALA A 143 -22.41 11.26 -12.55
C ALA A 143 -22.98 11.99 -13.78
N ALA A 144 -22.42 11.72 -14.96
CA ALA A 144 -22.87 12.30 -16.22
C ALA A 144 -24.28 11.80 -16.59
N ASP A 145 -24.53 10.50 -16.45
CA ASP A 145 -25.84 9.89 -16.71
C ASP A 145 -26.91 10.43 -15.76
N LEU A 146 -26.60 10.56 -14.46
CA LEU A 146 -27.51 11.18 -13.50
C LEU A 146 -27.85 12.62 -13.88
N THR A 147 -26.86 13.41 -14.30
CA THR A 147 -27.06 14.80 -14.73
C THR A 147 -27.89 14.88 -16.01
N ALA A 148 -27.64 14.01 -16.99
CA ALA A 148 -28.41 13.95 -18.23
C ALA A 148 -29.87 13.50 -17.97
N SER A 149 -30.08 12.55 -17.06
CA SER A 149 -31.40 12.04 -16.68
C SER A 149 -32.27 13.09 -15.97
N ALA A 150 -31.66 14.10 -15.36
CA ALA A 150 -32.35 15.15 -14.60
C ALA A 150 -33.42 15.90 -15.41
N PHE A 151 -33.20 16.03 -16.71
CA PHE A 151 -34.07 16.77 -17.63
C PHE A 151 -34.82 15.85 -18.61
N ALA A 152 -34.63 14.54 -18.52
CA ALA A 152 -35.21 13.58 -19.47
C ALA A 152 -36.74 13.44 -19.30
N ASP A 153 -37.28 13.72 -18.11
CA ASP A 153 -38.71 13.60 -17.81
C ASP A 153 -39.28 14.95 -17.33
N ALA A 154 -39.42 15.89 -18.26
CA ALA A 154 -39.88 17.27 -18.00
C ALA A 154 -41.28 17.35 -17.35
N ARG A 155 -42.04 16.25 -17.32
CA ARG A 155 -43.41 16.18 -16.78
C ARG A 155 -43.45 15.93 -15.27
N ASN A 156 -42.33 15.53 -14.64
CA ASN A 156 -42.31 15.25 -13.20
C ASN A 156 -40.99 15.65 -12.52
N MET A 157 -40.72 16.96 -12.52
CA MET A 157 -39.52 17.57 -11.93
C MET A 157 -39.30 17.21 -10.44
N GLY A 158 -40.37 16.96 -9.69
CA GLY A 158 -40.28 16.56 -8.28
C GLY A 158 -39.63 15.18 -8.09
N GLN A 159 -40.02 14.19 -8.89
CA GLN A 159 -39.40 12.87 -8.87
C GLN A 159 -37.98 12.88 -9.43
N ALA A 160 -37.71 13.66 -10.48
CA ALA A 160 -36.36 13.82 -11.02
C ALA A 160 -35.40 14.40 -9.96
N ARG A 161 -35.84 15.44 -9.23
CA ARG A 161 -35.08 16.01 -8.11
C ARG A 161 -34.79 14.98 -7.01
N GLN A 162 -35.78 14.18 -6.60
CA GLN A 162 -35.58 13.17 -5.56
C GLN A 162 -34.56 12.11 -5.99
N ARG A 163 -34.66 11.61 -7.23
CA ARG A 163 -33.70 10.65 -7.80
C ARG A 163 -32.28 11.21 -7.84
N ILE A 164 -32.09 12.46 -8.24
CA ILE A 164 -30.76 13.11 -8.25
C ILE A 164 -30.21 13.27 -6.83
N ILE A 165 -31.07 13.63 -5.86
CA ILE A 165 -30.64 13.78 -4.47
C ILE A 165 -30.18 12.44 -3.91
N GLU A 166 -30.97 11.38 -4.08
CA GLU A 166 -30.71 10.03 -3.56
C GLU A 166 -29.56 9.34 -4.30
N ALA A 167 -29.61 9.25 -5.63
CA ALA A 167 -28.56 8.62 -6.42
C ALA A 167 -27.25 9.43 -6.39
N GLY A 168 -27.35 10.76 -6.36
CA GLY A 168 -26.20 11.64 -6.21
C GLY A 168 -25.60 11.63 -4.80
N GLN A 169 -26.31 11.16 -3.78
CA GLN A 169 -25.79 11.10 -2.41
C GLN A 169 -24.60 10.15 -2.30
N ILE A 170 -24.73 8.93 -2.83
CA ILE A 170 -23.65 7.93 -2.79
C ILE A 170 -22.43 8.43 -3.56
N LEU A 171 -22.65 9.04 -4.72
CA LEU A 171 -21.57 9.61 -5.54
C LEU A 171 -20.82 10.73 -4.78
N ARG A 172 -21.54 11.65 -4.13
CA ARG A 172 -20.92 12.70 -3.29
C ARG A 172 -20.12 12.09 -2.15
N LEU A 173 -20.67 11.12 -1.43
CA LEU A 173 -19.97 10.43 -0.34
C LEU A 173 -18.71 9.70 -0.80
N ARG A 174 -18.74 9.06 -1.98
CA ARG A 174 -17.54 8.44 -2.58
C ARG A 174 -16.48 9.49 -2.90
N ALA A 175 -16.86 10.59 -3.52
CA ALA A 175 -15.95 11.68 -3.86
C ALA A 175 -15.36 12.34 -2.61
N GLU A 176 -16.18 12.61 -1.59
CA GLU A 176 -15.74 13.14 -0.29
C GLU A 176 -14.77 12.18 0.42
N THR A 177 -15.10 10.89 0.46
CA THR A 177 -14.21 9.87 1.06
C THR A 177 -12.88 9.75 0.30
N ALA A 178 -12.94 9.80 -1.04
CA ALA A 178 -11.73 9.80 -1.86
C ALA A 178 -10.88 11.05 -1.61
N ALA A 179 -11.50 12.23 -1.49
CA ALA A 179 -10.81 13.47 -1.16
C ALA A 179 -10.22 13.46 0.26
N GLN A 180 -10.86 12.77 1.22
CA GLN A 180 -10.30 12.58 2.56
C GLN A 180 -8.99 11.78 2.54
N LEU A 181 -8.74 10.95 1.52
CA LEU A 181 -7.44 10.27 1.36
C LEU A 181 -6.30 11.20 0.93
N ASP A 182 -6.58 12.47 0.63
CA ASP A 182 -5.57 13.53 0.49
C ASP A 182 -5.23 14.19 1.84
N ASP A 183 -6.08 14.01 2.86
CA ASP A 183 -5.85 14.50 4.21
C ASP A 183 -4.95 13.54 5.00
N PHE A 184 -3.77 14.03 5.35
CA PHE A 184 -2.80 13.31 6.18
C PHE A 184 -3.40 12.79 7.49
N VAL A 185 -4.20 13.61 8.18
CA VAL A 185 -4.82 13.24 9.46
C VAL A 185 -5.72 12.02 9.27
N TYR A 186 -6.57 12.07 8.25
CA TYR A 186 -7.49 10.99 7.92
C TYR A 186 -6.75 9.72 7.55
N ILE A 187 -5.68 9.82 6.73
CA ILE A 187 -4.84 8.67 6.36
C ILE A 187 -4.27 7.99 7.61
N VAL A 188 -3.65 8.73 8.53
CA VAL A 188 -3.05 8.12 9.72
C VAL A 188 -4.14 7.43 10.57
N ARG A 189 -5.28 8.08 10.77
CA ARG A 189 -6.36 7.54 11.61
C ARG A 189 -7.07 6.31 11.03
N THR A 190 -7.03 6.10 9.72
CA THR A 190 -7.82 5.05 9.06
C THR A 190 -6.98 3.99 8.36
N ARG A 191 -5.73 4.31 8.01
CA ARG A 191 -4.88 3.45 7.18
C ARG A 191 -3.59 3.03 7.87
N PHE A 192 -3.15 3.64 8.96
CA PHE A 192 -1.93 3.18 9.66
C PHE A 192 -2.23 1.99 10.58
N PRO A 193 -1.22 1.16 10.92
CA PRO A 193 -1.38 0.09 11.90
C PRO A 193 -1.97 0.59 13.22
N TYR A 194 -2.89 -0.19 13.79
CA TYR A 194 -3.66 0.18 14.98
C TYR A 194 -2.88 0.87 16.12
N PRO A 195 -1.70 0.36 16.53
CA PRO A 195 -0.95 0.95 17.63
C PRO A 195 -0.53 2.41 17.35
N ILE A 196 -0.21 2.72 16.09
CA ILE A 196 0.23 4.06 15.67
C ILE A 196 -0.98 4.97 15.52
N ALA A 197 -2.02 4.50 14.83
CA ALA A 197 -3.23 5.27 14.56
C ALA A 197 -3.95 5.69 15.85
N LEU A 198 -4.01 4.81 16.86
CA LEU A 198 -4.61 5.12 18.15
C LEU A 198 -3.84 6.22 18.90
N ARG A 199 -2.50 6.15 18.93
CA ARG A 199 -1.64 7.15 19.59
C ARG A 199 -1.69 8.50 18.89
N TRP A 200 -1.76 8.47 17.56
CA TRP A 200 -2.03 9.68 16.79
C TRP A 200 -3.38 10.32 17.16
N ARG A 201 -4.46 9.53 17.27
CA ARG A 201 -5.76 10.02 17.72
C ARG A 201 -5.69 10.67 19.11
N GLU A 202 -4.94 10.08 20.03
CA GLU A 202 -4.70 10.66 21.35
C GLU A 202 -3.97 12.01 21.27
N THR A 203 -2.92 12.09 20.45
CA THR A 203 -2.20 13.35 20.17
C THR A 203 -3.15 14.43 19.69
N GLU A 204 -4.01 14.12 18.70
CA GLU A 204 -4.97 15.09 18.18
C GLU A 204 -5.97 15.53 19.24
N ALA A 205 -6.55 14.58 19.99
CA ALA A 205 -7.50 14.90 21.04
C ALA A 205 -6.90 15.82 22.12
N ARG A 206 -5.68 15.56 22.58
CA ARG A 206 -4.98 16.39 23.56
C ARG A 206 -4.66 17.78 23.02
N ARG A 207 -4.24 17.87 21.76
CA ARG A 207 -3.98 19.15 21.10
C ARG A 207 -5.25 19.99 20.93
N SER A 208 -6.36 19.37 20.53
CA SER A 208 -7.64 20.06 20.39
C SER A 208 -8.21 20.55 21.72
N ALA A 209 -7.86 19.90 22.83
CA ALA A 209 -8.23 20.33 24.17
C ALA A 209 -7.37 21.50 24.71
N ASP A 210 -6.36 21.94 23.96
CA ASP A 210 -5.38 22.98 24.34
C ASP A 210 -4.62 22.69 25.66
N ASP A 211 -4.47 21.40 25.99
CA ASP A 211 -3.77 20.94 27.18
C ASP A 211 -2.28 20.73 26.85
N LEU A 212 -1.52 21.82 26.87
CA LEU A 212 -0.17 21.90 26.27
C LEU A 212 0.80 20.80 26.76
N GLY A 213 0.82 20.49 28.06
CA GLY A 213 1.73 19.50 28.64
C GLY A 213 1.39 18.07 28.18
N PRO A 214 0.18 17.58 28.47
CA PRO A 214 -0.31 16.30 27.98
C PRO A 214 -0.30 16.17 26.44
N ALA A 215 -0.53 17.26 25.71
CA ALA A 215 -0.38 17.27 24.25
C ALA A 215 1.08 17.05 23.82
N TYR A 216 2.03 17.70 24.49
CA TYR A 216 3.47 17.51 24.25
C TYR A 216 3.89 16.07 24.55
N ASP A 217 3.44 15.53 25.67
CA ASP A 217 3.71 14.15 26.07
C ASP A 217 3.13 13.16 25.06
N ALA A 218 1.89 13.36 24.61
CA ALA A 218 1.25 12.51 23.60
C ALA A 218 2.00 12.53 22.25
N VAL A 219 2.54 13.67 21.83
CA VAL A 219 3.38 13.78 20.63
C VAL A 219 4.64 12.91 20.76
N LEU A 220 5.34 13.02 21.90
CA LEU A 220 6.57 12.26 22.15
C LEU A 220 6.31 10.76 22.27
N GLU A 221 5.22 10.37 22.95
CA GLU A 221 4.78 8.97 23.06
C GLU A 221 4.41 8.38 21.70
N THR A 222 3.69 9.14 20.85
CA THR A 222 3.34 8.67 19.50
C THR A 222 4.58 8.44 18.64
N ALA A 223 5.59 9.31 18.75
CA ALA A 223 6.88 9.10 18.09
C ALA A 223 7.59 7.84 18.60
N GLU A 224 7.59 7.63 19.92
CA GLU A 224 8.17 6.42 20.54
C GLU A 224 7.46 5.15 20.07
N ILE A 225 6.12 5.14 19.99
CA ILE A 225 5.35 3.99 19.51
C ILE A 225 5.57 3.72 18.02
N LEU A 226 5.67 4.76 17.18
CA LEU A 226 6.06 4.59 15.76
C LEU A 226 7.41 3.88 15.63
N LEU A 227 8.40 4.29 16.42
CA LEU A 227 9.75 3.74 16.38
C LEU A 227 9.80 2.34 16.99
N CYS A 228 9.10 2.10 18.10
CA CYS A 228 8.96 0.78 18.71
C CYS A 228 8.31 -0.21 17.73
N TYR A 229 7.13 0.12 17.20
CA TYR A 229 6.45 -0.71 16.20
C TYR A 229 7.36 -1.02 15.01
N SER A 230 8.00 0.00 14.44
CA SER A 230 8.89 -0.18 13.29
C SER A 230 10.10 -1.06 13.62
N ALA A 231 10.66 -0.95 14.82
CA ALA A 231 11.79 -1.76 15.28
C ALA A 231 11.39 -3.23 15.48
N LEU A 232 10.21 -3.49 16.06
CA LEU A 232 9.67 -4.84 16.25
C LEU A 232 9.38 -5.51 14.91
N VAL A 233 8.76 -4.79 13.97
CA VAL A 233 8.54 -5.27 12.60
C VAL A 233 9.87 -5.54 11.90
N THR A 234 10.85 -4.63 12.03
CA THR A 234 12.20 -4.82 11.48
C THR A 234 12.86 -6.08 12.04
N ALA A 235 12.77 -6.32 13.35
CA ALA A 235 13.37 -7.47 13.99
C ALA A 235 12.69 -8.79 13.54
N ALA A 236 11.37 -8.80 13.42
CA ALA A 236 10.62 -9.95 12.90
C ALA A 236 11.00 -10.28 11.45
N LEU A 237 11.03 -9.28 10.58
CA LEU A 237 11.42 -9.43 9.17
C LEU A 237 12.89 -9.82 9.00
N ALA A 238 13.79 -9.29 9.82
CA ALA A 238 15.20 -9.68 9.79
C ALA A 238 15.37 -11.12 10.26
N HIS A 239 14.64 -11.54 11.29
CA HIS A 239 14.64 -12.92 11.75
C HIS A 239 14.14 -13.90 10.68
N SER A 240 13.02 -13.60 10.02
CA SER A 240 12.48 -14.45 8.94
C SER A 240 13.41 -14.55 7.72
N ALA A 241 14.14 -13.47 7.43
CA ALA A 241 15.15 -13.42 6.37
C ALA A 241 16.54 -13.94 6.80
N ALA A 242 16.68 -14.48 8.02
CA ALA A 242 17.96 -14.93 8.60
C ALA A 242 19.06 -13.85 8.57
N ILE A 243 18.70 -12.58 8.78
CA ILE A 243 19.62 -11.45 8.89
C ILE A 243 19.97 -11.23 10.37
N ASP A 244 21.24 -11.44 10.70
CA ASP A 244 21.74 -11.13 12.03
C ASP A 244 21.80 -9.62 12.28
N LEU A 245 21.06 -9.14 13.28
CA LEU A 245 21.12 -7.77 13.77
C LEU A 245 21.78 -7.74 15.15
N THR A 246 22.93 -7.08 15.25
CA THR A 246 23.65 -6.90 16.52
C THR A 246 22.81 -6.15 17.56
N SER A 247 21.94 -5.25 17.10
CA SER A 247 21.00 -4.51 17.93
C SER A 247 19.93 -5.40 18.57
N VAL A 248 19.57 -6.53 17.94
CA VAL A 248 18.66 -7.53 18.54
C VAL A 248 19.36 -8.29 19.67
N ALA A 249 20.66 -8.55 19.55
CA ALA A 249 21.44 -9.10 20.67
C ALA A 249 21.49 -8.13 21.88
N ALA A 250 21.47 -6.81 21.64
CA ALA A 250 21.36 -5.82 22.70
C ALA A 250 19.96 -5.82 23.34
N LEU A 251 18.88 -6.00 22.56
CA LEU A 251 17.53 -6.23 23.10
C LEU A 251 17.49 -7.44 24.03
N ARG A 252 18.06 -8.57 23.59
CA ARG A 252 18.20 -9.76 24.43
C ARG A 252 18.94 -9.45 25.73
N SER A 253 20.06 -8.75 25.67
CA SER A 253 20.82 -8.38 26.87
C SER A 253 20.01 -7.50 27.84
N LYS A 254 19.16 -6.60 27.32
CA LYS A 254 18.23 -5.81 28.14
C LYS A 254 17.20 -6.68 28.82
N LEU A 255 16.53 -7.54 28.05
CA LEU A 255 15.51 -8.46 28.55
C LEU A 255 16.08 -9.45 29.58
N ALA A 256 17.28 -9.99 29.35
CA ALA A 256 17.92 -10.94 30.26
C ALA A 256 18.48 -10.26 31.52
N ASN A 257 19.30 -9.22 31.37
CA ASN A 257 20.24 -8.79 32.41
C ASN A 257 19.97 -7.41 33.02
N SER A 258 19.12 -6.59 32.41
CA SER A 258 18.93 -5.20 32.86
C SER A 258 17.79 -5.05 33.85
N GLN A 259 17.79 -3.91 34.57
CA GLN A 259 16.74 -3.58 35.52
C GLN A 259 15.42 -3.17 34.85
N GLY A 260 15.49 -2.53 33.68
CA GLY A 260 14.36 -2.21 32.81
C GLY A 260 14.57 -2.81 31.42
N GLY A 261 13.49 -2.91 30.65
CA GLY A 261 13.55 -3.50 29.31
C GLY A 261 13.87 -2.48 28.22
N PRO A 262 13.68 -2.87 26.96
CA PRO A 262 14.05 -2.05 25.82
C PRO A 262 13.32 -0.70 25.78
N GLY A 263 14.07 0.37 25.47
CA GLY A 263 13.52 1.70 25.30
C GLY A 263 13.84 2.31 23.95
N LEU A 264 13.58 3.61 23.84
CA LEU A 264 13.76 4.38 22.60
C LEU A 264 15.16 4.26 22.00
N GLY A 265 16.20 4.15 22.83
CA GLY A 265 17.58 3.96 22.39
C GLY A 265 17.78 2.65 21.65
N GLU A 266 17.29 1.54 22.20
CA GLU A 266 17.38 0.22 21.58
C GLU A 266 16.54 0.13 20.29
N TRP A 267 15.33 0.70 20.28
CA TRP A 267 14.51 0.77 19.07
C TRP A 267 15.22 1.53 17.95
N THR A 268 15.81 2.68 18.30
CA THR A 268 16.59 3.49 17.37
C THR A 268 17.79 2.71 16.81
N ALA A 269 18.47 1.92 17.64
CA ALA A 269 19.63 1.12 17.22
C ALA A 269 19.26 0.07 16.16
N VAL A 270 18.17 -0.70 16.38
CA VAL A 270 17.64 -1.66 15.40
C VAL A 270 17.36 -0.99 14.05
N LEU A 271 16.69 0.16 14.10
CA LEU A 271 16.31 0.93 12.91
C LEU A 271 17.51 1.54 12.17
N GLN A 272 18.55 1.94 12.90
CA GLN A 272 19.80 2.41 12.30
C GLN A 272 20.60 1.26 11.67
N GLU A 273 20.64 0.09 12.31
CA GLU A 273 21.38 -1.03 11.77
C GLU A 273 20.79 -1.50 10.43
N ILE A 274 19.46 -1.53 10.32
CA ILE A 274 18.81 -1.89 9.07
C ILE A 274 18.92 -0.81 8.00
N SER A 275 19.19 0.47 8.33
CA SER A 275 19.28 1.55 7.34
C SER A 275 20.51 1.42 6.41
N GLY A 276 21.53 0.66 6.82
CA GLY A 276 22.68 0.32 5.99
C GLY A 276 22.35 -0.65 4.85
N LYS A 277 22.67 -0.29 3.60
CA LYS A 277 22.43 -1.11 2.40
C LYS A 277 23.05 -2.52 2.48
N LYS A 278 24.15 -2.70 3.22
CA LYS A 278 24.86 -3.98 3.35
C LYS A 278 24.00 -5.08 3.96
N LYS A 279 23.17 -4.76 4.96
CA LYS A 279 22.31 -5.74 5.66
C LYS A 279 21.17 -6.24 4.79
N ARG A 280 20.76 -5.44 3.79
CA ARG A 280 19.65 -5.73 2.87
C ARG A 280 20.12 -6.29 1.53
N ARG A 281 21.43 -6.56 1.39
CA ARG A 281 22.00 -7.05 0.14
C ARG A 281 21.63 -8.51 -0.04
N GLY A 282 20.99 -8.85 -1.16
CA GLY A 282 20.57 -10.21 -1.48
C GLY A 282 19.14 -10.53 -1.06
N LEU A 283 18.42 -9.57 -0.49
CA LEU A 283 16.97 -9.65 -0.39
C LEU A 283 16.33 -9.43 -1.78
N GLU A 284 15.17 -10.03 -1.98
CA GLU A 284 14.29 -9.69 -3.10
C GLU A 284 14.00 -8.19 -3.10
N ALA A 285 13.92 -7.58 -4.29
CA ALA A 285 13.76 -6.14 -4.44
C ALA A 285 12.55 -5.60 -3.65
N GLU A 286 11.48 -6.39 -3.57
CA GLU A 286 10.21 -5.98 -2.96
C GLU A 286 10.12 -6.31 -1.46
N HIS A 287 11.19 -6.86 -0.87
CA HIS A 287 11.21 -7.18 0.54
C HIS A 287 10.99 -5.89 1.38
N PRO A 288 10.06 -5.89 2.36
CA PRO A 288 9.74 -4.70 3.19
C PRO A 288 10.91 -4.01 3.89
N LEU A 289 12.00 -4.74 4.17
CA LEU A 289 13.20 -4.17 4.78
C LEU A 289 13.86 -3.10 3.91
N HIS A 290 13.72 -3.15 2.59
CA HIS A 290 14.22 -2.11 1.69
C HIS A 290 13.59 -0.75 1.99
N GLU A 291 12.27 -0.73 2.19
CA GLU A 291 11.51 0.48 2.45
C GLU A 291 11.74 1.04 3.85
N LEU A 292 11.72 0.18 4.89
CA LEU A 292 12.13 0.56 6.25
C LEU A 292 13.56 1.12 6.26
N GLY A 293 14.48 0.42 5.58
CA GLY A 293 15.87 0.83 5.49
C GLY A 293 16.07 2.14 4.74
N ALA A 294 15.27 2.43 3.71
CA ALA A 294 15.29 3.70 2.99
C ALA A 294 14.72 4.84 3.85
N PHE A 295 13.60 4.60 4.54
CA PHE A 295 12.99 5.56 5.46
C PHE A 295 13.96 6.01 6.55
N PHE A 296 14.63 5.07 7.23
CA PHE A 296 15.59 5.42 8.29
C PHE A 296 16.97 5.88 7.80
N ALA A 297 17.25 5.76 6.49
CA ALA A 297 18.45 6.33 5.88
C ALA A 297 18.25 7.80 5.45
N ASP A 298 17.02 8.28 5.34
CA ASP A 298 16.70 9.67 5.01
C ASP A 298 17.20 10.61 6.11
N GLU A 299 18.00 11.62 5.71
CA GLU A 299 18.62 12.57 6.63
C GLU A 299 17.59 13.44 7.37
N THR A 300 16.49 13.80 6.71
CA THR A 300 15.41 14.60 7.29
C THR A 300 14.65 13.81 8.34
N VAL A 301 14.37 12.53 8.07
CA VAL A 301 13.78 11.58 9.02
C VAL A 301 14.72 11.37 10.21
N SER A 302 16.02 11.17 9.95
CA SER A 302 17.03 10.98 10.98
C SER A 302 17.15 12.20 11.90
N ALA A 303 17.12 13.41 11.35
CA ALA A 303 17.19 14.66 12.12
C ALA A 303 15.95 14.87 13.00
N ALA A 304 14.74 14.69 12.45
CA ALA A 304 13.49 14.81 13.20
C ALA A 304 13.40 13.77 14.33
N ARG A 305 13.73 12.50 14.02
CA ARG A 305 13.81 11.44 15.03
C ARG A 305 14.78 11.79 16.15
N LYS A 306 15.98 12.30 15.83
CA LYS A 306 16.98 12.68 16.85
C LYS A 306 16.46 13.78 17.77
N ARG A 307 15.79 14.80 17.23
CA ARG A 307 15.17 15.88 18.03
C ARG A 307 14.09 15.33 18.97
N LEU A 308 13.16 14.53 18.45
CA LEU A 308 12.10 13.90 19.25
C LEU A 308 12.67 12.97 20.33
N SER A 309 13.68 12.17 19.97
CA SER A 309 14.33 11.26 20.92
C SER A 309 15.08 12.00 22.02
N GLY A 310 15.75 13.11 21.68
CA GLY A 310 16.39 13.99 22.65
C GLY A 310 15.37 14.55 23.64
N ARG A 311 14.27 15.11 23.14
CA ARG A 311 13.18 15.65 23.96
C ARG A 311 12.54 14.60 24.88
N ARG A 312 12.29 13.39 24.37
CA ARG A 312 11.74 12.27 25.15
C ARG A 312 12.69 11.82 26.25
N ASN A 313 13.99 11.79 25.95
CA ASN A 313 15.03 11.48 26.93
C ASN A 313 15.13 12.56 28.02
N ASP A 314 15.07 13.84 27.64
CA ASP A 314 15.05 14.97 28.57
C ASP A 314 13.87 14.89 29.53
N GLN A 315 12.67 14.61 29.01
CA GLN A 315 11.47 14.43 29.82
C GLN A 315 11.61 13.26 30.81
N SER A 316 12.20 12.14 30.36
CA SER A 316 12.45 10.95 31.20
C SER A 316 13.48 11.22 32.31
N HIS A 317 14.39 12.18 32.11
CA HIS A 317 15.37 12.63 33.09
C HIS A 317 14.92 13.88 33.87
N LEU A 318 13.63 14.21 33.85
CA LEU A 318 13.03 15.36 34.55
C LEU A 318 13.58 16.72 34.09
N ARG A 319 14.26 16.78 32.93
CA ARG A 319 14.67 18.01 32.24
C ARG A 319 13.51 18.52 31.39
N ARG A 320 12.40 18.88 32.06
CA ARG A 320 11.17 19.31 31.39
C ARG A 320 11.35 20.68 30.74
N VAL A 321 10.62 20.90 29.65
CA VAL A 321 10.55 22.21 28.99
C VAL A 321 9.85 23.18 29.93
N ASP A 322 10.36 24.41 30.04
CA ASP A 322 9.72 25.46 30.81
C ASP A 322 8.30 25.75 30.26
N PRO A 323 7.29 25.98 31.12
CA PRO A 323 5.94 26.34 30.66
C PRO A 323 5.88 27.48 29.64
N ILE A 324 6.82 28.44 29.70
CA ILE A 324 6.92 29.56 28.75
C ILE A 324 7.32 29.07 27.35
N ASP A 325 8.23 28.11 27.27
CA ASP A 325 8.77 27.57 26.01
C ASP A 325 7.91 26.41 25.45
N LEU A 326 7.03 25.84 26.28
CA LEU A 326 6.20 24.68 25.96
C LEU A 326 5.37 24.83 24.67
N PRO A 327 4.71 25.98 24.38
CA PRO A 327 3.98 26.14 23.11
C PRO A 327 4.88 25.98 21.87
N GLY A 328 6.09 26.56 21.92
CA GLY A 328 7.07 26.45 20.84
C GLY A 328 7.57 25.01 20.69
N ALA A 329 7.93 24.39 21.81
CA ALA A 329 8.38 23.01 21.85
C ALA A 329 7.34 22.01 21.36
N LEU A 330 6.05 22.22 21.69
CA LEU A 330 4.93 21.41 21.21
C LEU A 330 4.78 21.53 19.70
N ARG A 331 4.80 22.74 19.14
CA ARG A 331 4.68 22.96 17.70
C ARG A 331 5.82 22.26 16.95
N GLU A 332 7.06 22.47 17.36
CA GLU A 332 8.23 21.86 16.72
C GLU A 332 8.21 20.33 16.80
N SER A 333 7.87 19.78 17.96
CA SER A 333 7.79 18.32 18.13
C SER A 333 6.66 17.72 17.30
N TYR A 334 5.54 18.42 17.18
CA TYR A 334 4.45 17.97 16.32
C TYR A 334 4.83 18.01 14.84
N ASP A 335 5.53 19.05 14.39
CA ASP A 335 5.99 19.14 13.00
C ASP A 335 6.98 18.01 12.68
N ASP A 336 7.87 17.69 13.62
CA ASP A 336 8.77 16.53 13.52
C ASP A 336 7.98 15.21 13.46
N LEU A 337 6.99 15.01 14.34
CA LEU A 337 6.16 13.80 14.33
C LEU A 337 5.38 13.66 13.02
N ARG A 338 4.76 14.75 12.55
CA ARG A 338 4.02 14.79 11.29
C ARG A 338 4.94 14.47 10.11
N LEU A 339 6.18 14.99 10.10
CA LEU A 339 7.17 14.63 9.09
C LEU A 339 7.48 13.13 9.13
N LEU A 340 7.73 12.54 10.31
CA LEU A 340 7.99 11.11 10.45
C LEU A 340 6.83 10.26 9.91
N LEU A 341 5.59 10.56 10.31
CA LEU A 341 4.41 9.84 9.88
C LEU A 341 4.13 10.03 8.38
N THR A 342 4.34 11.24 7.84
CA THR A 342 4.19 11.51 6.39
C THR A 342 5.18 10.67 5.58
N ARG A 343 6.43 10.57 6.04
CA ARG A 343 7.49 9.79 5.40
C ARG A 343 7.31 8.28 5.63
N ALA A 344 6.59 7.89 6.68
CA ALA A 344 6.19 6.51 6.95
C ALA A 344 4.88 6.08 6.27
N ARG A 345 4.40 6.82 5.25
CA ARG A 345 3.13 6.53 4.56
C ARG A 345 3.03 5.11 4.00
N PHE A 346 4.15 4.46 3.69
CA PHE A 346 4.19 3.07 3.27
C PHE A 346 3.60 2.09 4.29
N LEU A 347 3.59 2.43 5.59
CA LEU A 347 2.91 1.64 6.61
C LEU A 347 1.39 1.56 6.37
N ALA A 348 0.82 2.50 5.60
CA ALA A 348 -0.57 2.45 5.19
C ALA A 348 -0.88 1.31 4.21
N ASP A 349 0.15 0.81 3.52
CA ASP A 349 0.07 -0.29 2.57
C ASP A 349 0.51 -1.62 3.17
N TRP A 350 0.86 -1.65 4.47
CA TRP A 350 1.26 -2.86 5.18
C TRP A 350 0.26 -3.24 6.28
N PRO A 351 -0.85 -3.92 5.93
CA PRO A 351 -1.85 -4.32 6.89
C PRO A 351 -1.28 -5.15 8.04
N LEU A 352 -1.61 -4.76 9.27
CA LEU A 352 -1.45 -5.61 10.44
C LEU A 352 -2.65 -6.56 10.53
N ASN A 353 -2.43 -7.83 10.26
CA ASN A 353 -3.49 -8.84 10.24
C ASN A 353 -3.37 -9.77 11.46
N GLN A 354 -4.47 -9.95 12.18
CA GLN A 354 -4.61 -11.04 13.14
C GLN A 354 -5.29 -12.21 12.45
N ILE A 355 -4.65 -13.37 12.40
CA ILE A 355 -5.27 -14.58 11.86
C ILE A 355 -6.23 -15.14 12.91
N THR A 356 -7.50 -15.34 12.55
CA THR A 356 -8.54 -15.82 13.47
C THR A 356 -8.92 -17.27 13.21
N SER A 357 -8.71 -17.79 12.01
CA SER A 357 -8.89 -19.21 11.69
C SER A 357 -8.11 -19.60 10.44
N VAL A 358 -7.71 -20.87 10.37
CA VAL A 358 -7.11 -21.47 9.17
C VAL A 358 -7.76 -22.83 8.96
N THR A 359 -8.44 -23.01 7.82
CA THR A 359 -9.07 -24.28 7.44
C THR A 359 -8.45 -24.78 6.14
N TRP A 360 -7.71 -25.88 6.21
CA TRP A 360 -7.04 -26.47 5.05
C TRP A 360 -7.97 -27.35 4.23
N ASN A 361 -7.96 -27.18 2.90
CA ASN A 361 -8.62 -28.06 1.95
C ASN A 361 -7.58 -28.81 1.13
N ALA A 362 -7.29 -30.05 1.53
CA ALA A 362 -6.30 -30.91 0.87
C ALA A 362 -6.63 -31.24 -0.60
N PHE A 363 -7.91 -31.23 -0.98
CA PHE A 363 -8.30 -31.50 -2.38
C PHE A 363 -8.05 -30.32 -3.31
N ARG A 364 -7.97 -29.09 -2.76
CA ARG A 364 -7.72 -27.86 -3.53
C ARG A 364 -6.33 -27.28 -3.31
N ASP A 365 -5.54 -27.90 -2.43
CA ASP A 365 -4.22 -27.40 -2.01
C ASP A 365 -4.26 -25.92 -1.55
N GLN A 366 -5.34 -25.56 -0.84
CA GLN A 366 -5.61 -24.19 -0.42
C GLN A 366 -6.22 -24.15 0.99
N ALA A 367 -5.80 -23.16 1.77
CA ALA A 367 -6.40 -22.79 3.04
C ALA A 367 -7.43 -21.67 2.85
N THR A 368 -8.58 -21.81 3.49
CA THR A 368 -9.45 -20.66 3.79
C THR A 368 -9.01 -20.06 5.11
N VAL A 369 -8.59 -18.80 5.07
CA VAL A 369 -8.00 -18.08 6.20
C VAL A 369 -8.94 -16.97 6.63
N GLY A 370 -9.41 -17.02 7.88
CA GLY A 370 -10.09 -15.90 8.52
C GLY A 370 -9.07 -14.95 9.14
N TYR A 371 -9.22 -13.64 8.92
CA TYR A 371 -8.34 -12.63 9.50
C TYR A 371 -9.06 -11.34 9.85
N ARG A 372 -8.49 -10.58 10.78
CA ARG A 372 -8.90 -9.21 11.13
C ARG A 372 -7.83 -8.24 10.71
N ARG A 373 -8.19 -7.24 9.91
CA ARG A 373 -7.30 -6.18 9.45
C ARG A 373 -7.28 -5.05 10.47
N LEU A 374 -6.23 -4.99 11.29
CA LEU A 374 -6.07 -4.07 12.42
C LEU A 374 -5.43 -2.75 11.98
N MET A 375 -6.14 -2.04 11.11
CA MET A 375 -5.75 -0.72 10.60
C MET A 375 -6.70 0.36 11.11
N GLY A 376 -6.17 1.55 11.33
CA GLY A 376 -6.89 2.67 11.89
C GLY A 376 -6.97 2.66 13.42
N ASP A 377 -7.67 3.62 14.00
CA ASP A 377 -7.60 3.96 15.43
C ASP A 377 -8.46 3.08 16.39
N HIS A 378 -8.94 1.92 15.93
CA HIS A 378 -9.74 0.97 16.72
C HIS A 378 -9.47 -0.48 16.34
N ALA A 379 -9.52 -1.39 17.32
CA ALA A 379 -9.28 -2.82 17.11
C ALA A 379 -10.57 -3.63 16.85
N VAL A 380 -11.75 -3.01 16.87
CA VAL A 380 -13.04 -3.67 16.64
C VAL A 380 -13.35 -3.63 15.15
N VAL A 381 -12.86 -4.63 14.44
CA VAL A 381 -12.96 -4.73 12.97
C VAL A 381 -13.64 -6.02 12.54
N PRO A 382 -14.32 -6.05 11.37
CA PRO A 382 -14.89 -7.27 10.85
C PRO A 382 -13.82 -8.34 10.58
N THR A 383 -14.24 -9.60 10.61
CA THR A 383 -13.39 -10.71 10.14
C THR A 383 -13.62 -10.88 8.65
N GLU A 384 -12.53 -10.81 7.90
CA GLU A 384 -12.47 -11.06 6.46
C GLU A 384 -11.94 -12.48 6.20
N THR A 385 -12.06 -12.94 4.96
CA THR A 385 -11.57 -14.25 4.53
C THR A 385 -10.77 -14.16 3.25
N MET A 386 -9.67 -14.90 3.17
CA MET A 386 -8.89 -15.07 1.94
C MET A 386 -8.59 -16.54 1.67
N GLN A 387 -8.27 -16.85 0.41
CA GLN A 387 -7.66 -18.13 0.04
C GLN A 387 -6.14 -17.98 0.09
N TYR A 388 -5.44 -18.98 0.62
CA TYR A 388 -3.99 -18.96 0.76
C TYR A 388 -3.40 -20.33 0.40
N PRO A 389 -2.29 -20.42 -0.36
CA PRO A 389 -1.77 -21.68 -0.91
C PRO A 389 -1.01 -22.54 0.13
N SER A 390 -1.23 -22.32 1.43
CA SER A 390 -0.51 -23.03 2.49
C SER A 390 -1.33 -23.07 3.78
N SER A 391 -1.16 -24.14 4.57
CA SER A 391 -1.70 -24.26 5.92
C SER A 391 -0.75 -23.72 7.00
N ALA A 392 0.36 -23.07 6.63
CA ALA A 392 1.41 -22.66 7.55
C ALA A 392 1.08 -21.42 8.40
N LEU A 393 -0.05 -20.75 8.14
CA LEU A 393 -0.46 -19.60 8.95
C LEU A 393 -0.96 -20.03 10.33
N GLU A 394 -0.58 -19.27 11.34
CA GLU A 394 -0.88 -19.58 12.73
C GLU A 394 -2.09 -18.81 13.23
N THR A 395 -3.11 -19.55 13.68
CA THR A 395 -4.29 -18.95 14.30
C THR A 395 -3.91 -18.24 15.61
N GLY A 396 -4.40 -17.01 15.79
CA GLY A 396 -4.14 -16.15 16.95
C GLY A 396 -2.90 -15.25 16.78
N SER A 397 -2.02 -15.53 15.83
CA SER A 397 -0.80 -14.77 15.60
C SER A 397 -1.04 -13.50 14.77
N LEU A 398 -0.13 -12.53 14.93
CA LEU A 398 -0.07 -11.32 14.13
C LEU A 398 0.86 -11.50 12.94
N TYR A 399 0.43 -11.00 11.79
CA TYR A 399 1.19 -10.96 10.56
C TYR A 399 1.18 -9.54 9.98
N LEU A 400 2.32 -9.12 9.43
CA LEU A 400 2.37 -7.98 8.52
C LEU A 400 2.10 -8.52 7.11
N ALA A 401 1.11 -8.00 6.41
CA ALA A 401 1.00 -8.21 4.97
C ALA A 401 1.82 -7.14 4.25
N ASP A 402 2.75 -7.53 3.38
CA ASP A 402 3.47 -6.57 2.54
C ASP A 402 2.62 -6.11 1.34
N ARG A 403 3.25 -5.35 0.42
CA ARG A 403 2.59 -4.83 -0.80
C ARG A 403 2.06 -5.92 -1.71
N ASP A 404 2.70 -7.09 -1.72
CA ASP A 404 2.29 -8.26 -2.49
C ASP A 404 1.32 -9.15 -1.68
N HIS A 405 0.81 -8.65 -0.55
CA HIS A 405 -0.03 -9.36 0.40
C HIS A 405 0.61 -10.62 1.00
N ARG A 406 1.94 -10.73 0.96
CA ARG A 406 2.65 -11.85 1.58
C ARG A 406 2.66 -11.66 3.09
N PRO A 407 2.20 -12.66 3.86
CA PRO A 407 2.13 -12.56 5.31
C PRO A 407 3.48 -12.85 5.96
N HIS A 408 3.96 -11.93 6.80
CA HIS A 408 5.18 -12.04 7.60
C HIS A 408 4.82 -12.18 9.08
N LEU A 409 5.14 -13.32 9.70
CA LEU A 409 4.83 -13.59 11.10
C LEU A 409 5.59 -12.61 12.02
N LEU A 410 4.86 -11.96 12.94
CA LEU A 410 5.44 -10.95 13.83
C LEU A 410 5.81 -11.49 15.22
N ARG A 411 5.26 -12.64 15.63
CA ARG A 411 5.65 -13.24 16.91
C ARG A 411 7.08 -13.81 16.80
N PRO A 412 7.86 -13.80 17.89
CA PRO A 412 7.48 -13.34 19.24
C PRO A 412 7.72 -11.84 19.48
N PHE A 413 8.19 -11.09 18.48
CA PHE A 413 8.53 -9.67 18.62
C PHE A 413 7.29 -8.81 18.90
N LEU A 414 6.18 -9.08 18.20
CA LEU A 414 4.89 -8.42 18.42
C LEU A 414 3.77 -9.48 18.46
N THR A 415 2.96 -9.44 19.51
CA THR A 415 1.81 -10.33 19.70
C THR A 415 0.55 -9.52 19.93
N GLY A 416 -0.63 -10.14 19.85
CA GLY A 416 -1.90 -9.45 20.00
C GLY A 416 -2.88 -10.25 20.84
N GLN A 417 -3.51 -9.61 21.83
CA GLN A 417 -4.48 -10.26 22.72
C GLN A 417 -5.38 -9.24 23.43
N ILE A 418 -6.43 -9.72 24.10
CA ILE A 418 -7.27 -8.88 24.95
C ILE A 418 -6.49 -8.53 26.21
N CYS A 419 -6.30 -7.24 26.48
CA CYS A 419 -5.67 -6.78 27.69
C CYS A 419 -6.57 -7.09 28.91
N PRO A 420 -6.10 -7.81 29.94
CA PRO A 420 -6.88 -8.10 31.14
C PRO A 420 -7.17 -6.84 31.98
N ILE A 421 -6.38 -5.77 31.84
CA ILE A 421 -6.51 -4.52 32.59
C ILE A 421 -7.63 -3.65 32.01
N CYS A 422 -7.57 -3.29 30.72
CA CYS A 422 -8.58 -2.43 30.09
C CYS A 422 -9.66 -3.17 29.30
N ARG A 423 -9.55 -4.50 29.13
CA ARG A 423 -10.47 -5.34 28.33
C ARG A 423 -10.54 -4.99 26.84
N THR A 424 -9.64 -4.14 26.37
CA THR A 424 -9.47 -3.81 24.95
C THR A 424 -8.46 -4.77 24.31
N TRP A 425 -8.67 -5.13 23.05
CA TRP A 425 -7.64 -5.81 22.27
C TRP A 425 -6.43 -4.88 22.07
N SER A 426 -5.23 -5.40 22.25
CA SER A 426 -3.99 -4.60 22.20
C SER A 426 -2.84 -5.44 21.65
N THR A 427 -1.84 -4.75 21.11
CA THR A 427 -0.57 -5.36 20.72
C THR A 427 0.42 -5.30 21.86
N PHE A 428 1.28 -6.31 21.96
CA PHE A 428 2.23 -6.47 23.05
C PHE A 428 3.60 -6.85 22.54
N HIS A 429 4.64 -6.40 23.26
CA HIS A 429 6.02 -6.86 23.09
C HIS A 429 6.62 -7.28 24.42
N ALA A 430 7.69 -8.07 24.37
CA ALA A 430 8.47 -8.41 25.56
C ALA A 430 9.16 -7.17 26.12
N ASP A 431 9.01 -6.94 27.42
CA ASP A 431 9.62 -5.84 28.17
C ASP A 431 10.00 -6.31 29.58
N LYS A 432 10.54 -5.41 30.41
CA LYS A 432 10.86 -5.66 31.81
C LYS A 432 10.21 -4.63 32.73
N GLY A 433 9.38 -5.11 33.65
CA GLY A 433 8.80 -4.34 34.76
C GLY A 433 9.20 -4.98 36.09
N ASP A 434 9.67 -4.17 37.06
CA ASP A 434 10.15 -4.64 38.37
C ASP A 434 11.09 -5.86 38.27
N HIS A 435 12.05 -5.81 37.34
CA HIS A 435 13.04 -6.85 37.02
C HIS A 435 12.46 -8.17 36.47
N LYS A 436 11.16 -8.24 36.23
CA LYS A 436 10.48 -9.41 35.65
C LYS A 436 10.17 -9.19 34.19
N LEU A 437 10.30 -10.26 33.41
CA LEU A 437 9.87 -10.28 32.03
C LEU A 437 8.34 -10.14 31.99
N VAL A 438 7.85 -9.16 31.25
CA VAL A 438 6.43 -8.84 31.11
C VAL A 438 6.09 -8.62 29.64
N LEU A 439 4.79 -8.61 29.33
CA LEU A 439 4.29 -8.12 28.05
C LEU A 439 3.76 -6.70 28.21
N LYS A 440 4.30 -5.73 27.46
CA LYS A 440 3.87 -4.34 27.50
C LYS A 440 3.07 -3.96 26.26
N SER A 441 1.93 -3.31 26.47
CA SER A 441 1.07 -2.82 25.40
C SER A 441 1.63 -1.57 24.73
N LEU A 442 1.60 -1.53 23.40
CA LEU A 442 1.96 -0.32 22.64
C LEU A 442 0.91 0.78 22.78
N GLU A 443 -0.37 0.41 22.83
CA GLU A 443 -1.52 1.30 22.85
C GLU A 443 -1.69 2.01 24.18
N HIS A 444 -1.57 1.28 25.29
CA HIS A 444 -1.97 1.78 26.61
C HIS A 444 -0.82 1.74 27.62
N GLY A 445 0.35 1.18 27.26
CA GLY A 445 1.48 1.03 28.17
C GLY A 445 1.26 0.03 29.32
N HIS A 446 0.12 -0.67 29.35
CA HIS A 446 -0.18 -1.70 30.34
C HIS A 446 0.81 -2.86 30.26
N CYS A 447 1.38 -3.23 31.41
CA CYS A 447 2.22 -4.42 31.55
C CYS A 447 1.38 -5.58 32.08
N LEU A 448 1.44 -6.72 31.40
CA LEU A 448 0.75 -7.93 31.85
C LEU A 448 1.53 -8.59 32.98
N PRO A 449 0.84 -9.01 34.06
CA PRO A 449 1.49 -9.58 35.24
C PRO A 449 2.01 -11.00 34.98
N ASP A 450 1.42 -11.71 34.03
CA ASP A 450 1.85 -13.07 33.66
C ASP A 450 3.08 -13.02 32.75
N PRO A 451 4.08 -13.87 32.98
CA PRO A 451 5.27 -13.90 32.14
C PRO A 451 4.90 -14.37 30.74
N PRO A 452 5.48 -13.78 29.68
CA PRO A 452 5.30 -14.29 28.33
C PRO A 452 5.82 -15.72 28.21
N ASP A 453 5.30 -16.45 27.22
CA ASP A 453 5.93 -17.69 26.81
C ASP A 453 7.38 -17.43 26.37
N THR A 454 8.31 -17.95 27.16
CA THR A 454 9.75 -17.69 26.97
C THR A 454 10.36 -18.54 25.87
N GLU A 455 9.71 -19.64 25.47
CA GLU A 455 10.29 -20.55 24.48
C GLU A 455 10.36 -19.91 23.08
N PRO A 456 9.29 -19.30 22.53
CA PRO A 456 9.38 -18.53 21.30
C PRO A 456 10.42 -17.41 21.36
N LEU A 457 10.52 -16.71 22.52
CA LEU A 457 11.50 -15.64 22.71
C LEU A 457 12.94 -16.17 22.62
N ARG A 458 13.24 -17.34 23.20
CA ARG A 458 14.56 -17.99 23.06
C ARG A 458 14.85 -18.41 21.62
N GLN A 459 13.87 -19.00 20.94
CA GLN A 459 14.01 -19.42 19.53
C GLN A 459 14.30 -18.25 18.60
N ALA A 460 13.68 -17.08 18.86
CA ALA A 460 13.93 -15.85 18.12
C ALA A 460 15.21 -15.09 18.58
N GLY A 461 15.95 -15.62 19.56
CA GLY A 461 17.18 -15.01 20.07
C GLY A 461 16.95 -13.76 20.94
N LEU A 462 15.78 -13.60 21.55
CA LEU A 462 15.42 -12.50 22.46
C LEU A 462 15.66 -12.80 23.94
N LEU A 463 15.97 -14.05 24.31
CA LEU A 463 16.34 -14.47 25.67
C LEU A 463 17.58 -15.34 25.69
#